data_AF-A0A034V306-F1
#
_entry.id   AF-A0A034V306-F1
#
_cell.length_a   1.000
_cell.length_b   1.000
_cell.length_c   1.000
_cell.angle_alpha   90.00
_cell.angle_beta   90.00
_cell.angle_gamma   90.00
#
_symmetry.space_group_name_H-M   'P 1'
#
loop_
_entity.id
_entity.type
_entity.pdbx_description
1 polymer ?
#
loop_
_entity_poly.entity_id
_entity_poly.type
_entity_poly.pdbx_seq_one_letter_code
_entity_poly.pdbx_strand_id
1 'polypeptide(L)'
;PSVSEQERWLQAVRPPEPETPGEKLYESWDCPQVITKHAYVTREPDALSLEVGDVVNVTRKLPDGWYLGERIRDGVVGWFPGSYTEEVNSAHVRARNLKQRQRLLTFTATYLESQKRK
;
A
#
# COMPACT_ATOMS: atom_id res chain seq x y z
N PRO A 1 -21.98 27.31 -0.53
CA PRO A 1 -21.46 26.20 -1.36
C PRO A 1 -22.36 25.96 -2.57
N SER A 2 -21.79 25.94 -3.77
CA SER A 2 -22.56 25.54 -4.97
C SER A 2 -22.90 24.05 -4.90
N VAL A 3 -23.97 23.62 -5.58
CA VAL A 3 -24.34 22.19 -5.68
C VAL A 3 -23.16 21.35 -6.20
N SER A 4 -22.37 21.90 -7.13
CA SER A 4 -21.15 21.28 -7.65
C SER A 4 -20.04 21.11 -6.60
N GLU A 5 -19.87 22.06 -5.67
CA GLU A 5 -18.90 21.91 -4.57
C GLU A 5 -19.33 20.83 -3.58
N GLN A 6 -20.63 20.73 -3.30
CA GLN A 6 -21.19 19.70 -2.45
C GLN A 6 -21.05 18.31 -3.10
N GLU A 7 -21.32 18.19 -4.41
CA GLU A 7 -21.10 16.95 -5.17
C GLU A 7 -19.64 16.55 -5.21
N ARG A 8 -18.73 17.51 -5.42
CA ARG A 8 -17.28 17.26 -5.40
C ARG A 8 -16.81 16.77 -4.04
N TRP A 9 -17.31 17.39 -2.97
CA TRP A 9 -17.02 16.95 -1.60
C TRP A 9 -17.55 15.55 -1.34
N LEU A 10 -18.82 15.29 -1.71
CA LEU A 10 -19.45 13.99 -1.55
C LEU A 10 -18.71 12.89 -2.30
N GLN A 11 -18.24 13.16 -3.53
CA GLN A 11 -17.42 12.20 -4.28
C GLN A 11 -16.06 11.95 -3.62
N ALA A 12 -15.40 12.99 -3.09
CA ALA A 12 -14.11 12.85 -2.45
C ALA A 12 -14.15 12.06 -1.11
N VAL A 13 -15.29 12.09 -0.40
CA VAL A 13 -15.47 11.36 0.85
C VAL A 13 -16.15 10.00 0.68
N ARG A 14 -16.59 9.65 -0.54
CA ARG A 14 -17.15 8.33 -0.81
C ARG A 14 -16.05 7.28 -0.62
N PRO A 15 -16.32 6.24 0.20
CA PRO A 15 -15.43 5.10 0.25
C PRO A 15 -15.24 4.54 -1.17
N PRO A 16 -14.03 4.08 -1.52
CA PRO A 16 -13.82 3.45 -2.81
C PRO A 16 -14.75 2.22 -2.90
N GLU A 17 -15.52 2.15 -3.99
CA GLU A 17 -16.42 1.03 -4.24
C GLU A 17 -15.63 -0.12 -4.88
N PRO A 18 -15.91 -1.38 -4.50
CA PRO A 18 -15.30 -2.54 -5.16
C PRO A 18 -15.72 -2.57 -6.63
N GLU A 19 -14.75 -2.69 -7.53
CA GLU A 19 -14.97 -2.79 -8.97
C GLU A 19 -15.51 -4.17 -9.36
N THR A 20 -15.23 -5.19 -8.53
CA THR A 20 -15.67 -6.58 -8.76
C THR A 20 -16.34 -7.21 -7.54
N PRO A 21 -17.31 -8.12 -7.72
CA PRO A 21 -17.94 -8.84 -6.61
C PRO A 21 -16.92 -9.65 -5.80
N GLY A 22 -16.80 -9.35 -4.51
CA GLY A 22 -15.87 -10.04 -3.60
C GLY A 22 -14.49 -9.41 -3.48
N GLU A 23 -14.23 -8.29 -4.18
CA GLU A 23 -13.04 -7.47 -3.93
C GLU A 23 -13.06 -6.90 -2.50
N LYS A 24 -11.90 -6.96 -1.85
CA LYS A 24 -11.68 -6.31 -0.55
C LYS A 24 -10.78 -5.10 -0.74
N LEU A 25 -11.29 -3.95 -0.36
CA LEU A 25 -10.57 -2.68 -0.36
C LEU A 25 -10.14 -2.33 1.06
N TYR A 26 -8.90 -1.90 1.21
CA TYR A 26 -8.33 -1.48 2.48
C TYR A 26 -7.86 -0.03 2.36
N GLU A 27 -8.10 0.75 3.41
CA GLU A 27 -7.53 2.08 3.51
C GLU A 27 -6.04 2.01 3.84
N SER A 28 -5.30 3.05 3.44
CA SER A 28 -3.85 3.11 3.63
C SER A 28 -3.40 3.00 5.09
N TRP A 29 -4.26 3.35 6.06
CA TRP A 29 -3.96 3.29 7.50
C TRP A 29 -4.35 1.97 8.19
N ASP A 30 -5.17 1.12 7.57
CA ASP A 30 -5.59 -0.20 8.10
C ASP A 30 -5.31 -1.36 7.11
N CYS A 31 -4.44 -1.12 6.15
CA CYS A 31 -4.08 -2.14 5.18
C CYS A 31 -3.28 -3.28 5.83
N PRO A 32 -3.57 -4.55 5.50
CA PRO A 32 -2.75 -5.66 5.94
C PRO A 32 -1.37 -5.57 5.30
N GLN A 33 -0.36 -6.02 6.06
CA GLN A 33 1.00 -6.17 5.55
C GLN A 33 1.24 -7.63 5.20
N VAL A 34 1.94 -7.86 4.10
CA VAL A 34 2.41 -9.19 3.71
C VAL A 34 3.92 -9.19 3.56
N ILE A 35 4.53 -10.35 3.82
CA ILE A 35 5.95 -10.59 3.55
C ILE A 35 6.09 -11.60 2.41
N THR A 36 6.96 -11.27 1.46
CA THR A 36 7.21 -12.11 0.30
C THR A 36 8.01 -13.36 0.69
N LYS A 37 7.49 -14.54 0.36
CA LYS A 37 8.14 -15.85 0.57
C LYS A 37 8.77 -16.42 -0.69
N HIS A 38 8.24 -16.04 -1.84
CA HIS A 38 8.71 -16.47 -3.14
C HIS A 38 8.92 -15.25 -4.04
N ALA A 39 10.06 -15.20 -4.74
CA ALA A 39 10.31 -14.10 -5.67
C ALA A 39 9.33 -14.15 -6.84
N TYR A 40 8.89 -12.97 -7.29
CA TYR A 40 8.00 -12.80 -8.44
C TYR A 40 8.60 -11.73 -9.34
N VAL A 41 8.95 -12.08 -10.58
CA VAL A 41 9.59 -11.17 -11.52
C VAL A 41 8.65 -10.95 -12.69
N THR A 42 8.37 -9.68 -12.98
CA THR A 42 7.46 -9.27 -14.05
C THR A 42 8.03 -8.06 -14.82
N ARG A 43 7.58 -7.92 -16.07
CA ARG A 43 7.87 -6.77 -16.93
C ARG A 43 6.64 -5.92 -17.20
N GLU A 44 5.48 -6.35 -16.71
CA GLU A 44 4.23 -5.63 -16.89
C GLU A 44 4.24 -4.36 -16.04
N PRO A 45 3.81 -3.22 -16.60
CA PRO A 45 3.96 -1.91 -15.96
C PRO A 45 3.06 -1.72 -14.73
N ASP A 46 1.96 -2.47 -14.66
CA ASP A 46 1.00 -2.48 -13.57
C ASP A 46 1.29 -3.57 -12.53
N ALA A 47 2.24 -4.47 -12.80
CA ALA A 47 2.61 -5.56 -11.92
C ALA A 47 3.85 -5.21 -11.07
N LEU A 48 3.84 -5.66 -9.81
CA LEU A 48 4.89 -5.42 -8.85
C LEU A 48 5.84 -6.63 -8.79
N SER A 49 7.08 -6.44 -9.21
CA SER A 49 8.12 -7.45 -8.97
C SER A 49 8.46 -7.52 -7.48
N LEU A 50 8.62 -8.72 -6.92
CA LEU A 50 8.90 -8.99 -5.50
C LEU A 50 10.14 -9.83 -5.30
N GLU A 51 10.90 -9.51 -4.24
CA GLU A 51 12.00 -10.32 -3.74
C GLU A 51 11.66 -10.94 -2.38
N VAL A 52 12.27 -12.08 -2.06
CA VAL A 52 12.07 -12.75 -0.77
C VAL A 52 12.42 -11.80 0.38
N GLY A 53 11.48 -11.64 1.32
CA GLY A 53 11.61 -10.71 2.45
C GLY A 53 11.04 -9.32 2.22
N ASP A 54 10.63 -8.97 1.00
CA ASP A 54 9.92 -7.72 0.74
C ASP A 54 8.64 -7.63 1.56
N VAL A 55 8.42 -6.47 2.19
CA VAL A 55 7.17 -6.16 2.90
C VAL A 55 6.32 -5.23 2.05
N VAL A 56 5.06 -5.61 1.86
CA VAL A 56 4.10 -4.89 1.02
C VAL A 56 2.85 -4.55 1.83
N ASN A 57 2.39 -3.31 1.72
CA ASN A 57 1.10 -2.85 2.24
C ASN A 57 0.02 -3.17 1.21
N VAL A 58 -0.97 -4.02 1.53
CA VAL A 58 -1.98 -4.49 0.59
C VAL A 58 -3.23 -3.62 0.65
N THR A 59 -3.50 -2.87 -0.42
CA THR A 59 -4.66 -1.97 -0.50
C THR A 59 -5.87 -2.62 -1.16
N ARG A 60 -5.67 -3.63 -2.01
CA ARG A 60 -6.78 -4.39 -2.63
C ARG A 60 -6.49 -5.89 -2.67
N LYS A 61 -7.52 -6.70 -2.50
CA LYS A 61 -7.48 -8.15 -2.74
C LYS A 61 -8.63 -8.55 -3.65
N LEU A 62 -8.29 -9.09 -4.81
CA LEU A 62 -9.24 -9.62 -5.76
C LEU A 62 -9.60 -11.09 -5.42
N PRO A 63 -10.81 -11.55 -5.79
CA PRO A 63 -11.26 -12.92 -5.52
C PRO A 63 -10.42 -14.02 -6.16
N ASP A 64 -9.72 -13.69 -7.25
CA ASP A 64 -8.83 -14.59 -7.98
C ASP A 64 -7.44 -14.74 -7.34
N GLY A 65 -7.20 -14.05 -6.21
CA GLY A 65 -5.96 -14.13 -5.46
C GLY A 65 -4.91 -13.08 -5.81
N TRP A 66 -5.24 -12.11 -6.68
CA TRP A 66 -4.36 -10.98 -6.98
C TRP A 66 -4.49 -9.86 -5.96
N TYR A 67 -3.34 -9.37 -5.49
CA TYR A 67 -3.25 -8.29 -4.53
C TYR A 67 -2.66 -7.04 -5.19
N LEU A 68 -3.23 -5.88 -4.90
CA LEU A 68 -2.62 -4.59 -5.18
C LEU A 68 -1.95 -4.09 -3.90
N GLY A 69 -0.70 -3.67 -3.99
CA GLY A 69 -0.02 -3.12 -2.83
C GLY A 69 1.17 -2.24 -3.14
N GLU A 70 1.63 -1.53 -2.10
CA GLU A 70 2.82 -0.66 -2.11
C GLU A 70 3.97 -1.39 -1.40
N ARG A 71 5.08 -1.62 -2.11
CA ARG A 71 6.28 -2.17 -1.49
C ARG A 71 6.96 -1.09 -0.64
N ILE A 72 7.25 -1.40 0.63
CA ILE A 72 7.72 -0.40 1.60
C ILE A 72 9.11 0.15 1.28
N ARG A 73 9.99 -0.65 0.67
CA ARG A 73 11.41 -0.27 0.47
C ARG A 73 11.60 0.89 -0.51
N ASP A 74 10.77 0.97 -1.54
CA ASP A 74 10.88 1.90 -2.67
C ASP A 74 9.57 2.62 -3.00
N GLY A 75 8.46 2.24 -2.37
CA GLY A 75 7.14 2.85 -2.58
C GLY A 75 6.48 2.45 -3.90
N VAL A 76 7.02 1.46 -4.61
CA VAL A 76 6.47 1.01 -5.89
C VAL A 76 5.13 0.30 -5.65
N VAL A 77 4.12 0.67 -6.44
CA VAL A 77 2.77 0.11 -6.37
C VAL A 77 2.54 -0.77 -7.58
N GLY A 78 1.91 -1.93 -7.38
CA GLY A 78 1.48 -2.79 -8.47
C GLY A 78 0.85 -4.09 -8.01
N TRP A 79 0.38 -4.87 -8.98
CA TRP A 79 -0.29 -6.14 -8.80
C TRP A 79 0.69 -7.30 -8.62
N PHE A 80 0.35 -8.22 -7.71
CA PHE A 80 1.14 -9.43 -7.49
C PHE A 80 0.24 -10.58 -6.99
N PRO A 81 0.64 -11.84 -7.21
CA PRO A 81 -0.10 -12.99 -6.71
C PRO A 81 0.06 -13.12 -5.19
N GLY A 82 -1.07 -13.12 -4.47
CA GLY A 82 -1.07 -13.26 -3.01
C GLY A 82 -0.43 -14.56 -2.50
N SER A 83 -0.46 -15.62 -3.32
CA SER A 83 0.14 -16.93 -3.02
C SER A 83 1.67 -16.91 -2.85
N TYR A 84 2.35 -15.84 -3.29
CA TYR A 84 3.80 -15.66 -3.13
C TYR A 84 4.15 -14.99 -1.79
N THR A 85 3.14 -14.65 -1.00
CA THR A 85 3.27 -13.85 0.21
C THR A 85 2.57 -14.49 1.41
N GLU A 86 2.96 -14.07 2.61
CA GLU A 86 2.33 -14.47 3.87
C GLU A 86 1.89 -13.22 4.64
N GLU A 87 0.67 -13.22 5.21
CA GLU A 87 0.16 -12.11 6.01
C GLU A 87 0.92 -11.95 7.34
N VAL A 88 1.27 -10.71 7.67
CA VAL A 88 1.89 -10.34 8.95
C VAL A 88 0.80 -10.13 9.99
N ASN A 89 0.38 -11.22 10.63
CA ASN A 89 -0.71 -11.23 11.61
C ASN A 89 -0.32 -10.73 13.01
N SER A 90 0.98 -10.65 13.33
CA SER A 90 1.45 -10.25 14.65
C SER A 90 1.33 -8.74 14.87
N ALA A 91 0.51 -8.33 15.84
CA ALA A 91 0.35 -6.91 16.22
C ALA A 91 1.68 -6.25 16.61
N HIS A 92 2.58 -6.98 17.28
CA HIS A 92 3.91 -6.50 17.63
C HIS A 92 4.75 -6.16 16.38
N VAL A 93 4.69 -7.03 15.36
CA VAL A 93 5.42 -6.82 14.10
C VAL A 93 4.82 -5.64 13.33
N ARG A 94 3.49 -5.54 13.24
CA ARG A 94 2.82 -4.39 12.61
C ARG A 94 3.22 -3.07 13.29
N ALA A 95 3.19 -3.02 14.62
CA ALA A 95 3.60 -1.83 15.38
C ALA A 95 5.07 -1.47 15.14
N ARG A 96 5.97 -2.46 15.06
CA ARG A 96 7.39 -2.25 14.74
C ARG A 96 7.56 -1.66 13.34
N ASN A 97 6.89 -2.24 12.35
CA ASN A 97 6.96 -1.81 10.95
C ASN A 97 6.46 -0.37 10.79
N LEU A 98 5.33 -0.02 11.44
CA LEU A 98 4.79 1.34 11.45
C LEU A 98 5.80 2.33 12.06
N LYS A 99 6.42 1.99 13.19
CA LYS A 99 7.43 2.83 13.83
C LYS A 99 8.69 3.01 12.97
N GLN A 100 9.12 1.99 12.25
CA GLN A 100 10.24 2.10 11.32
C GLN A 100 9.91 3.02 10.13
N ARG A 101 8.72 2.86 9.52
CA ARG A 101 8.26 3.74 8.43
C ARG A 101 8.14 5.20 8.90
N GLN A 102 7.54 5.45 10.05
CA GLN A 102 7.43 6.81 10.62
C GLN A 102 8.80 7.48 10.79
N ARG A 103 9.78 6.76 11.36
CA ARG A 103 11.15 7.30 11.51
C ARG A 103 11.77 7.69 10.17
N LEU A 104 11.63 6.84 9.16
CA LEU A 104 12.14 7.13 7.81
C LEU A 104 11.45 8.35 7.21
N LEU A 105 10.12 8.44 7.26
CA LEU A 105 9.35 9.56 6.72
C LEU A 105 9.70 10.89 7.41
N THR A 106 9.84 10.89 8.74
CA THR A 106 10.26 12.09 9.49
C THR A 106 11.69 12.50 9.11
N PHE A 107 12.60 11.53 8.97
CA PHE A 107 13.97 11.81 8.57
C PHE A 107 14.04 12.40 7.15
N THR A 108 13.33 11.82 6.18
CA THR A 108 13.34 12.31 4.80
C THR A 108 12.69 13.70 4.69
N ALA A 109 11.59 13.94 5.39
CA ALA A 109 10.94 15.26 5.43
C ALA A 109 11.88 16.35 5.96
N THR A 110 12.51 16.11 7.12
CA THR A 110 13.46 17.07 7.73
C THR A 110 14.69 17.31 6.86
N TYR A 111 15.19 16.28 6.18
CA TYR A 111 16.30 16.40 5.24
C TYR A 111 15.95 17.29 4.03
N LEU A 112 14.80 17.06 3.40
CA LEU A 112 14.34 17.83 2.24
C LEU A 112 14.09 19.30 2.60
N GLU A 113 13.53 19.57 3.78
CA GLU A 113 13.37 20.94 4.28
C GLU A 113 14.72 21.64 4.47
N SER A 114 15.73 20.92 4.95
CA SER A 114 17.08 21.48 5.15
C SER A 114 17.78 21.81 3.84
N GLN A 115 17.51 21.06 2.77
CA GLN A 115 18.04 21.34 1.43
C GLN A 115 17.37 22.55 0.78
N LYS A 116 16.06 22.73 0.96
CA LYS A 116 15.32 23.88 0.42
C LYS A 116 15.68 25.24 1.03
N ARG A 117 16.27 25.24 2.23
CA ARG A 117 16.70 26.46 2.94
C ARG A 117 18.13 26.89 2.58
N LYS A 118 18.85 26.10 1.77
CA LYS A 118 20.16 26.44 1.21
C LYS A 118 20.00 26.98 -0.20
#